data_AF-A0A1G4W096-F1
#
_entry.id   AF-A0A1G4W096-F1
#
_cell.length_a   1.000
_cell.length_b   1.000
_cell.length_c   1.000
_cell.angle_alpha   90.00
_cell.angle_beta   90.00
_cell.angle_gamma   90.00
#
_symmetry.space_group_name_H-M   'P 1'
#
loop_
_entity.id
_entity.type
_entity.pdbx_description
1 polymer ?
#
loop_
_entity_poly.entity_id
_entity_poly.type
_entity_poly.pdbx_seq_one_letter_code
_entity_poly.pdbx_strand_id
1 'polypeptide(L)'
;MYNFLMADLIFDARKIMVYEDLKYLSDFCGKPAGFADELWSEFLKHPDLYEEFLYYIDNKSLKDKFEFRGYFLTDIYVYLLGEYKMFKDIGKNGSECSKEWLILETFMEMTKLMSDPDNYIKKLDAGRGMDIM
;
A
#
# COMPACT_ATOMS: atom_id res chain seq x y z
N MET A 1 -0.81 -22.92 30.20
CA MET A 1 0.35 -22.01 30.01
C MET A 1 1.09 -22.23 28.68
N TYR A 2 0.98 -23.41 28.04
CA TYR A 2 1.60 -23.69 26.72
C TYR A 2 0.99 -22.93 25.52
N ASN A 3 -0.31 -22.58 25.57
CA ASN A 3 -1.00 -21.92 24.44
C ASN A 3 -0.47 -20.53 24.10
N PHE A 4 0.09 -19.79 25.07
CA PHE A 4 0.58 -18.44 24.83
C PHE A 4 1.89 -18.43 24.04
N LEU A 5 2.82 -19.32 24.40
CA LEU A 5 4.10 -19.47 23.70
C LEU A 5 3.95 -20.00 22.27
N MET A 6 3.01 -20.94 22.04
CA MET A 6 2.73 -21.43 20.68
C MET A 6 2.11 -20.35 19.79
N ALA A 7 1.17 -19.55 20.32
CA ALA A 7 0.53 -18.49 19.55
C ALA A 7 1.52 -17.39 19.14
N ASP A 8 2.42 -17.00 20.06
CA ASP A 8 3.45 -15.99 19.80
C ASP A 8 4.46 -16.46 18.74
N LEU A 9 4.90 -17.73 18.82
CA LEU A 9 5.86 -18.32 17.89
C LEU A 9 5.26 -18.52 16.48
N ILE A 10 3.97 -18.87 16.37
CA ILE A 10 3.24 -18.93 15.10
C ILE A 10 3.06 -17.53 14.50
N PHE A 11 2.81 -16.52 15.35
CA PHE A 11 2.62 -15.15 14.91
C PHE A 11 3.91 -14.54 14.36
N ASP A 12 5.04 -14.80 15.02
CA ASP A 12 6.37 -14.34 14.56
C ASP A 12 6.77 -15.03 13.25
N ALA A 13 6.52 -16.34 13.12
CA ALA A 13 6.76 -17.07 11.87
C ALA A 13 5.92 -16.51 10.70
N ARG A 14 4.64 -16.19 10.94
CA ARG A 14 3.78 -15.57 9.91
C ARG A 14 4.32 -14.21 9.47
N LYS A 15 4.80 -13.39 10.41
CA LYS A 15 5.39 -12.08 10.09
C LYS A 15 6.64 -12.21 9.23
N ILE A 16 7.52 -13.16 9.54
CA ILE A 16 8.72 -13.44 8.73
C ILE A 16 8.32 -13.79 7.30
N MET A 17 7.38 -14.72 7.11
CA MET A 17 6.91 -15.11 5.78
C MET A 17 6.30 -13.94 5.01
N VAL A 18 5.48 -13.12 5.66
CA VAL A 18 4.83 -11.97 5.02
C VAL A 18 5.84 -10.89 4.63
N TYR A 19 6.89 -10.70 5.43
CA TYR A 19 7.98 -9.79 5.09
C TYR A 19 8.83 -10.32 3.91
N GLU A 20 9.06 -11.62 3.83
CA GLU A 20 9.69 -12.24 2.66
C GLU A 20 8.83 -12.09 1.40
N ASP A 21 7.52 -12.32 1.49
CA ASP A 21 6.57 -12.07 0.39
C ASP A 21 6.58 -10.60 -0.04
N LEU A 22 6.62 -9.67 0.91
CA LEU A 22 6.71 -8.24 0.63
C LEU A 22 8.01 -7.89 -0.12
N LYS A 23 9.14 -8.47 0.28
CA LYS A 23 10.41 -8.31 -0.43
C LYS A 23 10.34 -8.87 -1.84
N TYR A 24 9.82 -10.07 -2.00
CA TYR A 24 9.65 -10.70 -3.31
C TYR A 24 8.76 -9.87 -4.22
N LEU A 25 7.61 -9.40 -3.73
CA LEU A 25 6.71 -8.52 -4.47
C LEU A 25 7.37 -7.19 -4.83
N SER A 26 8.16 -6.61 -3.92
CA SER A 26 8.87 -5.36 -4.16
C SER A 26 9.91 -5.52 -5.27
N ASP A 27 10.70 -6.60 -5.24
CA ASP A 27 11.69 -6.91 -6.28
C ASP A 27 11.02 -7.21 -7.63
N PHE A 28 9.96 -8.02 -7.62
CA PHE A 28 9.15 -8.31 -8.80
C PHE A 28 8.58 -7.04 -9.45
N CYS A 29 8.16 -6.07 -8.63
CA CYS A 29 7.67 -4.77 -9.10
C CYS A 29 8.80 -3.79 -9.45
N GLY A 30 10.08 -4.17 -9.35
CA GLY A 30 11.22 -3.30 -9.63
C GLY A 30 11.35 -2.12 -8.65
N LYS A 31 10.90 -2.28 -7.41
CA LYS A 31 11.00 -1.24 -6.37
C LYS A 31 12.44 -1.04 -5.92
N PRO A 32 12.80 0.19 -5.48
CA PRO A 32 14.14 0.45 -4.98
C PRO A 32 14.43 -0.38 -3.72
N ALA A 33 15.72 -0.67 -3.51
CA ALA A 33 16.18 -1.29 -2.27
C ALA A 33 15.76 -0.44 -1.06
N GLY A 34 15.22 -1.09 -0.02
CA GLY A 34 14.69 -0.43 1.17
C GLY A 34 13.19 -0.11 1.14
N PHE A 35 12.52 -0.20 -0.02
CA PHE A 35 11.07 0.00 -0.11
C PHE A 35 10.29 -0.97 0.79
N ALA A 36 10.64 -2.26 0.73
CA ALA A 36 10.01 -3.28 1.55
C ALA A 36 10.25 -3.04 3.05
N ASP A 37 11.46 -2.60 3.43
CA ASP A 37 11.82 -2.29 4.81
C ASP A 37 11.06 -1.08 5.36
N GLU A 38 10.93 -0.03 4.55
CA GLU A 38 10.16 1.16 4.88
C GLU A 38 8.70 0.80 5.10
N LEU A 39 8.08 0.10 4.14
CA LEU A 39 6.67 -0.27 4.25
C LEU A 39 6.42 -1.24 5.42
N TRP A 40 7.35 -2.16 5.67
CA TRP A 40 7.30 -3.06 6.82
C TRP A 40 7.35 -2.31 8.14
N SER A 41 8.21 -1.29 8.25
CA SER A 41 8.25 -0.44 9.45
C SER A 41 6.92 0.23 9.73
N GLU A 42 6.23 0.68 8.68
CA GLU A 42 4.90 1.29 8.80
C GLU A 42 3.83 0.27 9.20
N PHE A 43 3.87 -0.95 8.66
CA PHE A 43 2.99 -2.05 9.10
C PHE A 43 3.17 -2.40 10.58
N LEU A 44 4.39 -2.32 11.11
CA LEU A 44 4.64 -2.55 12.53
C LEU A 44 4.08 -1.44 13.43
N LYS A 45 3.98 -0.20 12.92
CA LYS A 45 3.39 0.95 13.64
C LYS A 45 1.86 0.98 13.52
N HIS A 46 1.33 0.51 12.39
CA HIS A 46 -0.09 0.56 12.04
C HIS A 46 -0.64 -0.85 11.82
N PRO A 47 -1.02 -1.57 12.90
CA PRO A 47 -1.48 -2.95 12.79
C PRO A 47 -2.74 -3.10 11.92
N ASP A 48 -3.64 -2.11 11.92
CA ASP A 48 -4.84 -2.13 11.08
C ASP A 48 -4.48 -2.10 9.57
N LEU A 49 -3.46 -1.33 9.19
CA LEU A 49 -2.95 -1.28 7.81
C LEU A 49 -2.26 -2.60 7.43
N TYR A 50 -1.54 -3.22 8.37
CA TYR A 50 -0.95 -4.54 8.20
C TYR A 50 -2.02 -5.63 7.99
N GLU A 51 -3.14 -5.57 8.72
CA GLU A 51 -4.25 -6.51 8.52
C GLU A 51 -4.87 -6.41 7.12
N GLU A 52 -4.97 -5.21 6.55
CA GLU A 52 -5.39 -5.04 5.16
C GLU A 52 -4.40 -5.68 4.18
N PHE A 53 -3.09 -5.56 4.45
CA PHE A 53 -2.07 -6.17 3.62
C PHE A 53 -2.10 -7.71 3.69
N LEU A 54 -2.28 -8.28 4.87
CA LEU A 54 -2.53 -9.71 5.04
C LEU A 54 -3.74 -10.18 4.23
N TYR A 55 -4.84 -9.43 4.34
CA TYR A 55 -6.04 -9.72 3.57
C TYR A 55 -5.76 -9.68 2.06
N TYR A 56 -4.98 -8.71 1.58
CA TYR A 56 -4.58 -8.63 0.18
C TYR A 56 -3.73 -9.84 -0.26
N ILE A 57 -2.78 -10.30 0.55
CA ILE A 57 -1.99 -11.49 0.21
C ILE A 57 -2.89 -12.70 -0.02
N ASP A 58 -3.87 -12.90 0.87
CA ASP A 58 -4.81 -14.03 0.84
C ASP A 58 -5.86 -13.92 -0.28
N ASN A 59 -6.40 -12.72 -0.54
CA ASN A 59 -7.59 -12.52 -1.39
C ASN A 59 -7.30 -11.82 -2.73
N LYS A 60 -6.12 -11.21 -2.90
CA LYS A 60 -5.73 -10.37 -4.05
C LYS A 60 -6.68 -9.19 -4.31
N SER A 61 -7.34 -8.72 -3.24
CA SER A 61 -8.23 -7.56 -3.19
C SER A 61 -7.99 -6.74 -1.91
N LEU A 62 -8.35 -5.45 -1.96
CA LEU A 62 -8.39 -4.61 -0.76
C LEU A 62 -9.69 -4.90 0.00
N LYS A 63 -9.60 -5.01 1.33
CA LYS A 63 -10.76 -5.23 2.20
C LYS A 63 -11.58 -3.94 2.37
N ASP A 64 -10.93 -2.80 2.16
CA ASP A 64 -11.49 -1.44 2.24
C ASP A 64 -12.06 -1.11 3.62
N LYS A 65 -11.40 -1.59 4.68
CA LYS A 65 -11.80 -1.30 6.07
C LYS A 65 -10.92 -0.25 6.73
N PHE A 66 -9.70 -0.10 6.25
CA PHE A 66 -8.81 0.91 6.76
C PHE A 66 -9.13 2.26 6.13
N GLU A 67 -9.47 3.24 6.97
CA GLU A 67 -9.66 4.63 6.58
C GLU A 67 -8.71 5.54 7.36
N PHE A 68 -8.25 6.60 6.70
CA PHE A 68 -7.56 7.68 7.37
C PHE A 68 -8.07 9.03 6.86
N ARG A 69 -8.59 9.84 7.79
CA ARG A 69 -9.22 11.15 7.49
C ARG A 69 -10.26 11.09 6.34
N GLY A 70 -11.04 10.00 6.27
CA GLY A 70 -12.07 9.79 5.26
C GLY A 70 -11.58 9.28 3.90
N TYR A 71 -10.30 8.92 3.78
CA TYR A 71 -9.75 8.25 2.60
C TYR A 71 -9.51 6.77 2.89
N PHE A 72 -10.04 5.91 2.02
CA PHE A 72 -9.78 4.48 2.06
C PHE A 72 -8.58 4.11 1.18
N LEU A 73 -8.06 2.89 1.34
CA LEU A 73 -7.03 2.37 0.43
C LEU A 73 -7.52 2.33 -1.02
N THR A 74 -8.81 2.07 -1.26
CA THR A 74 -9.36 2.09 -2.62
C THR A 74 -9.35 3.49 -3.24
N ASP A 75 -9.57 4.56 -2.45
CA ASP A 75 -9.49 5.93 -2.96
C ASP A 75 -8.09 6.25 -3.48
N ILE A 76 -7.06 5.87 -2.71
CA ILE A 76 -5.66 6.04 -3.09
C ILE A 76 -5.33 5.17 -4.31
N TYR A 77 -5.80 3.92 -4.35
CA TYR A 77 -5.61 3.05 -5.51
C TYR A 77 -6.21 3.63 -6.79
N VAL A 78 -7.44 4.16 -6.72
CA VAL A 78 -8.12 4.79 -7.86
C VAL A 78 -7.38 6.05 -8.31
N TYR A 79 -6.89 6.86 -7.37
CA TYR A 79 -6.07 8.03 -7.68
C TYR A 79 -4.79 7.63 -8.44
N LEU A 80 -4.04 6.65 -7.92
CA LEU A 80 -2.82 6.14 -8.57
C LEU A 80 -3.09 5.54 -9.94
N LEU A 81 -4.21 4.81 -10.08
CA LEU A 81 -4.64 4.27 -11.37
C LEU A 81 -4.98 5.37 -12.38
N GLY A 82 -5.57 6.49 -11.92
CA GLY A 82 -5.85 7.68 -12.73
C GLY A 82 -4.58 8.33 -13.25
N GLU A 83 -3.65 8.64 -12.34
CA GLU A 83 -2.33 9.18 -12.68
C GLU A 83 -1.61 8.26 -13.68
N TYR A 84 -1.62 6.94 -13.43
CA TYR A 84 -1.01 5.96 -14.32
C TYR A 84 -1.62 5.97 -15.73
N LYS A 85 -2.95 6.00 -15.84
CA LYS A 85 -3.63 6.07 -17.15
C LYS A 85 -3.20 7.31 -17.91
N MET A 86 -3.16 8.46 -17.24
CA MET A 86 -2.69 9.72 -17.84
C MET A 86 -1.24 9.62 -18.33
N PHE A 87 -0.32 9.03 -17.55
CA PHE A 87 1.06 8.82 -17.99
C PHE A 87 1.18 7.89 -19.20
N LYS A 88 0.35 6.84 -19.26
CA LYS A 88 0.32 5.89 -20.37
C LYS A 88 -0.25 6.51 -21.65
N ASP A 89 -1.29 7.34 -21.54
CA ASP A 89 -1.88 8.09 -22.67
C ASP A 89 -0.89 9.08 -23.31
N ILE A 90 0.08 9.59 -22.55
CA ILE A 90 1.14 10.51 -23.04
C ILE A 90 2.24 9.76 -23.82
N GLY A 91 2.13 8.44 -24.00
CA GLY A 91 3.04 7.66 -24.86
C GLY A 91 4.44 7.44 -24.29
N LYS A 92 4.67 7.80 -23.02
CA LYS A 92 5.84 7.33 -22.29
C LYS A 92 5.60 5.86 -21.95
N ASN A 93 6.26 4.96 -22.69
CA ASN A 93 6.32 3.52 -22.43
C ASN A 93 7.08 3.24 -21.13
N GLY A 94 6.61 3.79 -20.01
CA GLY A 94 7.05 3.43 -18.68
C GLY A 94 6.64 1.99 -18.43
N SER A 95 7.63 1.19 -18.07
CA SER A 95 7.62 -0.23 -17.69
C SER A 95 6.25 -0.81 -17.35
N GLU A 96 5.96 -2.01 -17.85
CA GLU A 96 4.76 -2.79 -17.55
C GLU A 96 4.45 -2.78 -16.05
N CYS A 97 3.51 -1.92 -15.67
CA CYS A 97 3.17 -1.68 -14.28
C CYS A 97 2.07 -2.68 -13.92
N SER A 98 2.44 -3.72 -13.19
CA SER A 98 1.51 -4.79 -12.78
C SER A 98 0.54 -4.29 -11.71
N LYS A 99 -0.59 -4.98 -11.54
CA LYS A 99 -1.57 -4.67 -10.50
C LYS A 99 -0.93 -4.64 -9.11
N GLU A 100 0.03 -5.52 -8.88
CA GLU A 100 0.84 -5.66 -7.67
C GLU A 100 1.63 -4.39 -7.38
N TRP A 101 2.18 -3.74 -8.42
CA TRP A 101 2.91 -2.48 -8.26
C TRP A 101 1.99 -1.38 -7.75
N LEU A 102 0.79 -1.26 -8.32
CA LEU A 102 -0.21 -0.27 -7.90
C LEU A 102 -0.65 -0.51 -6.46
N ILE A 103 -0.81 -1.77 -6.06
CA ILE A 103 -1.18 -2.11 -4.69
C ILE A 103 -0.05 -1.72 -3.72
N LEU A 104 1.20 -2.08 -4.00
CA LEU A 104 2.33 -1.70 -3.14
C LEU A 104 2.46 -0.18 -3.01
N GLU A 105 2.28 0.56 -4.11
CA GLU A 105 2.24 2.03 -4.04
C GLU A 105 1.06 2.54 -3.24
N THR A 106 -0.12 1.91 -3.34
CA THR A 106 -1.29 2.32 -2.57
C THR A 106 -1.02 2.27 -1.08
N PHE A 107 -0.41 1.18 -0.60
CA PHE A 107 -0.03 1.05 0.81
C PHE A 107 1.02 2.09 1.19
N MET A 108 2.03 2.32 0.37
CA MET A 108 3.07 3.33 0.64
C MET A 108 2.53 4.77 0.60
N GLU A 109 1.62 5.08 -0.31
CA GLU A 109 1.00 6.40 -0.38
C GLU A 109 0.06 6.64 0.82
N MET A 110 -0.60 5.59 1.33
CA MET A 110 -1.36 5.67 2.56
C MET A 110 -0.47 6.02 3.76
N THR A 111 0.73 5.46 3.85
CA THR A 111 1.67 5.81 4.95
C THR A 111 2.16 7.25 4.84
N LYS A 112 2.38 7.75 3.62
CA LYS A 112 2.69 9.17 3.39
C LYS A 112 1.53 10.09 3.76
N LEU A 113 0.29 9.70 3.43
CA LEU A 113 -0.92 10.42 3.86
C LEU A 113 -1.03 10.47 5.39
N MET A 114 -0.68 9.38 6.09
CA MET A 114 -0.68 9.35 7.55
C MET A 114 0.41 10.26 8.16
N SER A 115 1.57 10.32 7.53
CA SER A 115 2.72 11.12 7.98
C SER A 115 2.52 12.62 7.78
N ASP A 116 1.97 13.04 6.64
CA ASP A 116 1.75 14.45 6.31
C ASP A 116 0.39 14.69 5.62
N PRO A 117 -0.72 14.56 6.37
CA PRO A 117 -2.05 14.54 5.79
C PRO A 117 -2.46 15.84 5.11
N ASP A 118 -2.13 16.98 5.70
CA ASP A 118 -2.61 18.28 5.24
C ASP A 118 -2.05 18.66 3.85
N ASN A 119 -0.82 18.26 3.54
CA ASN A 119 -0.26 18.48 2.20
C ASN A 119 -0.69 17.38 1.23
N TYR A 120 -0.78 16.14 1.70
CA TYR A 120 -1.16 15.02 0.84
C TYR A 120 -2.62 15.13 0.38
N ILE A 121 -3.54 15.53 1.26
CA ILE A 121 -4.96 15.77 0.92
C ILE A 121 -5.07 16.90 -0.13
N LYS A 122 -4.30 17.99 0.01
CA LYS A 122 -4.27 19.05 -1.01
C LYS A 122 -3.82 18.54 -2.37
N LYS A 123 -2.86 17.61 -2.41
CA LYS A 123 -2.40 16.99 -3.66
C LYS A 123 -3.48 16.10 -4.28
N LEU A 124 -4.16 15.28 -3.46
CA LEU A 124 -5.28 14.45 -3.91
C LEU A 124 -6.44 15.29 -4.46
N ASP A 125 -6.76 16.40 -3.79
CA ASP A 125 -7.81 17.33 -4.20
C ASP A 125 -7.44 18.09 -5.48
N ALA A 126 -6.21 18.60 -5.57
CA ALA A 126 -5.69 19.26 -6.76
C ALA A 126 -5.61 18.33 -7.98
N GLY A 127 -5.26 17.05 -7.78
CA GLY A 127 -5.18 16.03 -8.82
C GLY A 127 -6.54 15.49 -9.27
N ARG A 128 -7.60 15.66 -8.47
CA ARG A 128 -8.97 15.27 -8.85
C ARG A 128 -9.57 16.14 -9.96
N GLY A 129 -8.85 17.18 -10.41
CA GLY A 129 -9.39 18.20 -11.29
C GLY A 129 -10.45 18.97 -10.52
N MET A 130 -10.07 20.11 -9.96
CA MET A 130 -11.05 21.15 -9.70
C MET A 130 -11.62 21.60 -11.06
N ASP A 131 -12.62 20.88 -11.56
CA ASP A 131 -13.70 21.50 -12.34
C ASP A 131 -14.52 22.30 -11.33
N ILE A 132 -13.94 23.42 -10.89
CA ILE A 132 -14.71 24.47 -10.24
C ILE A 132 -15.45 25.19 -11.36
N MET A 133 -16.75 24.95 -11.42
CA MET A 133 -17.70 25.75 -12.22
C MET A 133 -17.62 27.24 -11.85
#